data_AF-A0A139N808-F1
#
_entry.id   AF-A0A139N808-F1
#
_cell.length_a   1.000
_cell.length_b   1.000
_cell.length_c   1.000
_cell.angle_alpha   90.00
_cell.angle_beta   90.00
_cell.angle_gamma   90.00
#
_symmetry.space_group_name_H-M   'P 1'
#
loop_
_entity.id
_entity.type
_entity.pdbx_description
1 polymer ?
#
loop_
_entity_poly.entity_id
_entity_poly.type
_entity_poly.pdbx_seq_one_letter_code
_entity_poly.pdbx_strand_id
1 'polypeptide(L)'
;MNPKFVDNSGWDANVEWEIEDPSNFELSKQNPWARDYVLIANLKSGVKDKNYKDVEFGYVKFVYRVEASDATNYVELDKAKEAFNKINQERKVNGLKELTWSDDIYQNQALPKVNEISRQYDSTGFVGRRDEDATTVVKKWANSGLRELLLDPNLTEGAVATVVDGNGVYYWTYNYK
;
A
#
# COMPACT_ATOMS: atom_id res chain seq x y z
N MET A 1 9.08 -25.74 6.35
CA MET A 1 9.10 -26.35 7.70
C MET A 1 7.72 -26.97 7.93
N ASN A 2 7.63 -28.17 8.53
CA ASN A 2 6.37 -28.73 9.02
C ASN A 2 6.45 -28.78 10.56
N PRO A 3 6.08 -27.70 11.27
CA PRO A 3 6.11 -27.70 12.72
C PRO A 3 5.14 -28.75 13.26
N LYS A 4 5.58 -29.50 14.28
CA LYS A 4 4.77 -30.50 14.96
C LYS A 4 4.36 -29.95 16.33
N PHE A 5 3.06 -29.90 16.58
CA PHE A 5 2.50 -29.48 17.88
C PHE A 5 2.06 -30.71 18.66
N VAL A 6 2.46 -30.77 19.92
CA VAL A 6 2.23 -31.91 20.81
C VAL A 6 1.63 -31.38 22.11
N ASP A 7 0.62 -32.07 22.62
CA ASP A 7 0.04 -31.75 23.93
C ASP A 7 0.93 -32.19 25.10
N ASN A 8 0.56 -31.82 26.32
CA ASN A 8 1.33 -32.17 27.53
C ASN A 8 1.38 -33.70 27.80
N SER A 9 0.54 -34.48 27.14
CA SER A 9 0.47 -35.94 27.26
C SER A 9 1.22 -36.66 26.12
N GLY A 10 1.85 -35.92 25.20
CA GLY A 10 2.62 -36.47 24.09
C GLY A 10 1.79 -36.78 22.83
N TRP A 11 0.51 -36.38 22.78
CA TRP A 11 -0.34 -36.60 21.60
C TRP A 11 -0.20 -35.45 20.60
N ASP A 12 -0.21 -35.81 19.32
CA ASP A 12 -0.19 -34.84 18.22
C ASP A 12 -1.46 -34.00 18.25
N ALA A 13 -1.32 -32.68 18.23
CA ALA A 13 -2.46 -31.79 18.06
C ALA A 13 -2.98 -31.86 16.62
N ASN A 14 -4.29 -31.76 16.45
CA ASN A 14 -4.88 -31.47 15.16
C ASN A 14 -4.73 -29.97 14.88
N VAL A 15 -4.21 -29.62 13.71
CA VAL A 15 -3.84 -28.24 13.38
C VAL A 15 -4.65 -27.76 12.18
N GLU A 16 -5.36 -26.66 12.36
CA GLU A 16 -6.07 -25.94 11.30
C GLU A 16 -5.32 -24.63 11.01
N TRP A 17 -4.98 -24.41 9.74
CA TRP A 17 -4.14 -23.29 9.31
C TRP A 17 -4.98 -22.16 8.72
N GLU A 18 -4.67 -20.93 9.12
CA GLU A 18 -5.37 -19.72 8.68
C GLU A 18 -4.37 -18.58 8.43
N ILE A 19 -4.61 -17.78 7.40
CA ILE A 19 -3.90 -16.51 7.19
C ILE A 19 -4.78 -15.40 7.77
N GLU A 20 -4.26 -14.61 8.71
CA GLU A 20 -5.04 -13.59 9.43
C GLU A 20 -5.67 -12.54 8.50
N ASP A 21 -4.94 -12.14 7.46
CA ASP A 21 -5.42 -11.20 6.45
C ASP A 21 -5.09 -11.71 5.03
N PRO A 22 -5.97 -12.53 4.44
CA PRO A 22 -5.75 -13.09 3.11
C PRO A 22 -5.64 -12.02 2.04
N SER A 23 -6.41 -10.93 2.13
CA SER A 23 -6.39 -9.85 1.14
C SER A 23 -5.04 -9.14 1.11
N ASN A 24 -4.50 -8.75 2.27
CA ASN A 24 -3.16 -8.18 2.34
C ASN A 24 -2.08 -9.17 1.88
N PHE A 25 -2.22 -10.46 2.23
CA PHE A 25 -1.28 -11.48 1.77
C PHE A 25 -1.29 -11.61 0.24
N GLU A 26 -2.45 -11.62 -0.41
CA GLU A 26 -2.54 -11.64 -1.88
C GLU A 26 -1.91 -10.39 -2.53
N LEU A 27 -2.16 -9.19 -1.98
CA LEU A 27 -1.55 -7.95 -2.47
C LEU A 27 -0.01 -7.99 -2.39
N SER A 28 0.53 -8.61 -1.35
CA SER A 28 1.98 -8.73 -1.16
C SER A 28 2.69 -9.64 -2.16
N LYS A 29 1.97 -10.51 -2.88
CA LYS A 29 2.57 -11.41 -3.87
C LYS A 29 3.15 -10.66 -5.08
N GLN A 30 2.62 -9.47 -5.36
CA GLN A 30 3.07 -8.66 -6.51
C GLN A 30 4.27 -7.79 -6.15
N ASN A 31 4.32 -7.25 -4.94
CA ASN A 31 5.43 -6.47 -4.41
C ASN A 31 5.53 -6.67 -2.89
N PRO A 32 6.74 -6.76 -2.32
CA PRO A 32 6.89 -6.85 -0.88
C PRO A 32 6.28 -5.58 -0.25
N TRP A 33 5.34 -5.75 0.67
CA TRP A 33 4.76 -4.61 1.40
C TRP A 33 5.15 -4.74 2.86
N ALA A 34 5.73 -3.68 3.43
CA ALA A 34 6.30 -3.63 4.77
C ALA A 34 5.23 -3.78 5.86
N ARG A 35 4.78 -5.02 6.07
CA ARG A 35 3.75 -5.40 7.03
C ARG A 35 4.12 -6.68 7.76
N ASP A 36 3.40 -6.94 8.84
CA ASP A 36 3.39 -8.23 9.52
C ASP A 36 2.38 -9.15 8.82
N TYR A 37 2.87 -10.27 8.28
CA TYR A 37 2.03 -11.33 7.71
C TYR A 37 1.93 -12.46 8.73
N VAL A 38 0.70 -12.81 9.11
CA VAL A 38 0.45 -13.73 10.21
C VAL A 38 -0.16 -15.02 9.69
N LEU A 39 0.54 -16.13 9.89
CA LEU A 39 0.03 -17.49 9.73
C LEU A 39 -0.35 -18.03 11.10
N ILE A 40 -1.61 -18.41 11.27
CA ILE A 40 -2.19 -18.93 12.51
C ILE A 40 -2.32 -20.45 12.41
N ALA A 41 -1.80 -21.14 13.41
CA ALA A 41 -2.02 -22.56 13.64
C ALA A 41 -3.02 -22.72 14.79
N ASN A 42 -4.28 -22.98 14.46
CA ASN A 42 -5.34 -23.27 15.44
C ASN A 42 -5.20 -24.73 15.91
N LEU A 43 -5.00 -24.91 17.22
CA LEU A 43 -4.67 -26.19 17.84
C LEU A 43 -5.90 -26.81 18.50
N LYS A 44 -6.24 -28.02 18.05
CA LYS A 44 -7.31 -28.85 18.61
C LYS A 44 -6.73 -30.19 19.06
N SER A 45 -7.47 -30.90 19.90
CA SER A 45 -7.13 -32.27 20.27
C SER A 45 -7.04 -33.17 19.05
N GLY A 46 -5.93 -33.91 18.92
CA GLY A 46 -5.80 -34.99 17.94
C GLY A 46 -6.34 -36.34 18.43
N VAL A 47 -6.83 -36.40 19.68
CA VAL A 47 -7.37 -37.63 20.27
C VAL A 47 -8.77 -37.89 19.69
N LYS A 48 -9.00 -39.10 19.16
CA LYS A 48 -10.29 -39.48 18.55
C LYS A 48 -11.39 -39.83 19.56
N ASP A 49 -11.04 -39.95 20.83
CA ASP A 49 -12.00 -40.23 21.91
C ASP A 49 -13.05 -39.12 22.00
N LYS A 50 -14.33 -39.52 22.09
CA LYS A 50 -15.47 -38.61 22.08
C LYS A 50 -15.44 -37.56 23.19
N ASN A 51 -14.76 -37.82 24.30
CA ASN A 51 -14.69 -36.90 25.44
C ASN A 51 -13.64 -35.80 25.22
N TYR A 52 -12.70 -36.01 24.29
CA TYR A 52 -11.53 -35.15 24.12
C TYR A 52 -11.37 -34.60 22.70
N LYS A 53 -12.07 -35.15 21.70
CA LYS A 53 -11.93 -34.75 20.28
C LYS A 53 -12.27 -33.30 19.96
N ASP A 54 -13.15 -32.68 20.76
CA ASP A 54 -13.64 -31.31 20.53
C ASP A 54 -12.93 -30.29 21.43
N VAL A 55 -11.86 -30.69 22.13
CA VAL A 55 -11.09 -29.79 22.99
C VAL A 55 -10.20 -28.87 22.15
N GLU A 56 -10.34 -27.56 22.36
CA GLU A 56 -9.50 -26.53 21.77
C GLU A 56 -8.33 -26.19 22.71
N PHE A 57 -7.11 -26.17 22.17
CA PHE A 57 -5.90 -25.84 22.91
C PHE A 57 -5.46 -24.37 22.72
N GLY A 58 -6.08 -23.66 21.77
CA GLY A 58 -5.74 -22.28 21.42
C GLY A 58 -5.05 -22.19 20.06
N TYR A 59 -4.12 -21.26 19.89
CA TYR A 59 -3.43 -21.04 18.61
C TYR A 59 -1.98 -20.60 18.78
N VAL A 60 -1.19 -20.80 17.73
CA VAL A 60 0.18 -20.25 17.59
C VAL A 60 0.22 -19.34 16.37
N LYS A 61 0.74 -18.12 16.55
CA LYS A 61 0.94 -17.16 15.46
C LYS A 61 2.40 -17.17 15.00
N PHE A 62 2.60 -17.40 13.71
CA PHE A 62 3.87 -17.19 13.02
C PHE A 62 3.80 -15.82 12.35
N VAL A 63 4.57 -14.87 12.87
CA VAL A 63 4.62 -13.50 12.36
C VAL A 63 5.84 -13.35 11.45
N TYR A 64 5.59 -13.10 10.16
CA TYR A 64 6.61 -12.75 9.19
C TYR A 64 6.61 -11.23 8.97
N ARG A 65 7.66 -10.56 9.42
CA ARG A 65 7.81 -9.10 9.31
C ARG A 65 8.62 -8.73 8.08
N VAL A 66 8.06 -7.89 7.22
CA VAL A 66 8.78 -7.23 6.14
C VAL A 66 9.20 -5.85 6.61
N GLU A 67 10.52 -5.61 6.66
CA GLU A 67 11.09 -4.32 7.06
C GLU A 67 10.79 -3.23 6.02
N ALA A 68 10.61 -1.99 6.49
CA ALA A 68 10.38 -0.85 5.62
C ALA A 68 11.66 -0.42 4.87
N SER A 69 11.53 -0.23 3.56
CA SER A 69 12.58 0.19 2.63
C SER A 69 11.95 0.92 1.42
N ASP A 70 12.79 1.41 0.49
CA ASP A 70 12.34 2.01 -0.78
C ASP A 70 11.47 1.10 -1.63
N ALA A 71 11.69 -0.21 -1.54
CA ALA A 71 11.04 -1.19 -2.38
C ALA A 71 9.81 -1.83 -1.73
N THR A 72 9.44 -1.41 -0.51
CA THR A 72 8.46 -2.14 0.31
C THR A 72 7.18 -1.36 0.60
N ASN A 73 6.86 -0.35 -0.20
CA ASN A 73 5.54 0.28 -0.17
C ASN A 73 4.62 -0.37 -1.19
N TYR A 74 3.31 -0.36 -0.92
CA TYR A 74 2.33 -0.79 -1.89
C TYR A 74 2.09 0.33 -2.92
N VAL A 75 2.27 0.04 -4.21
CA VAL A 75 2.14 1.01 -5.30
C VAL A 75 0.71 1.03 -5.82
N GLU A 76 0.06 2.19 -5.76
CA GLU A 76 -1.35 2.39 -6.13
C GLU A 76 -1.48 3.03 -7.52
N LEU A 77 -0.98 2.35 -8.56
CA LEU A 77 -0.87 2.91 -9.92
C LEU A 77 -2.21 3.42 -10.47
N ASP A 78 -3.31 2.71 -10.22
CA ASP A 78 -4.63 3.09 -10.73
C ASP A 78 -5.13 4.39 -10.08
N LYS A 79 -4.93 4.56 -8.77
CA LYS A 79 -5.21 5.83 -8.07
C LYS A 79 -4.31 6.96 -8.53
N ALA A 80 -3.04 6.68 -8.85
CA ALA A 80 -2.14 7.67 -9.46
C ALA A 80 -2.67 8.16 -10.82
N LYS A 81 -3.10 7.24 -11.69
CA LYS A 81 -3.72 7.58 -12.98
C LYS A 81 -5.03 8.35 -12.81
N GLU A 82 -5.83 7.99 -11.80
CA GLU A 82 -7.03 8.75 -11.45
C GLU A 82 -6.68 10.20 -11.07
N ALA A 83 -5.72 10.41 -10.18
CA ALA A 83 -5.27 11.74 -9.79
C ALA A 83 -4.74 12.54 -10.99
N PHE A 84 -3.96 11.92 -11.88
CA PHE A 84 -3.50 12.58 -13.10
C PHE A 84 -4.67 13.01 -14.01
N ASN A 85 -5.68 12.17 -14.17
CA ASN A 85 -6.89 12.53 -14.91
C ASN A 85 -7.63 13.72 -14.26
N LYS A 86 -7.67 13.79 -12.92
CA LYS A 86 -8.25 14.92 -12.19
C LYS A 86 -7.47 16.21 -12.41
N ILE A 87 -6.13 16.16 -12.49
CA ILE A 87 -5.31 17.32 -12.86
C ILE A 87 -5.69 17.82 -14.26
N ASN A 88 -5.84 16.91 -15.23
CA ASN A 88 -6.27 17.26 -16.58
C ASN A 88 -7.69 17.85 -16.63
N GLN A 89 -8.62 17.37 -15.79
CA GLN A 89 -9.94 17.98 -15.64
C GLN A 89 -9.83 19.43 -15.15
N GLU A 90 -8.98 19.71 -14.17
CA GLU A 90 -8.77 21.08 -13.70
C GLU A 90 -8.14 21.98 -14.75
N ARG A 91 -7.14 21.49 -15.49
CA ARG A 91 -6.52 22.23 -16.61
C ARG A 91 -7.57 22.58 -17.67
N LYS A 92 -8.42 21.62 -18.04
CA LYS A 92 -9.49 21.82 -19.02
C LYS A 92 -10.52 22.86 -18.58
N VAL A 93 -10.93 22.87 -17.31
CA VAL A 93 -11.84 23.89 -16.75
C VAL A 93 -11.24 25.30 -16.86
N ASN A 94 -9.91 25.42 -16.81
CA ASN A 94 -9.19 26.68 -16.97
C ASN A 94 -8.78 26.98 -18.42
N GLY A 95 -9.31 26.25 -19.41
CA GLY A 95 -9.04 26.48 -20.83
C GLY A 95 -7.65 26.05 -21.29
N LEU A 96 -6.94 25.24 -20.50
CA LEU A 96 -5.61 24.74 -20.81
C LEU A 96 -5.67 23.38 -21.49
N LYS A 97 -4.61 23.06 -22.24
CA LYS A 97 -4.42 21.75 -22.85
C LYS A 97 -4.17 20.69 -21.77
N GLU A 98 -4.73 19.50 -22.00
CA GLU A 98 -4.45 18.31 -21.21
C GLU A 98 -2.98 17.90 -21.36
N LEU A 99 -2.39 17.43 -20.26
CA LEU A 99 -1.05 16.88 -20.21
C LEU A 99 -1.05 15.42 -20.65
N THR A 100 0.04 15.01 -21.27
CA THR A 100 0.30 13.60 -21.56
C THR A 100 0.88 12.90 -20.33
N TRP A 101 0.40 11.71 -20.01
CA TRP A 101 1.03 10.86 -18.98
C TRP A 101 2.44 10.47 -19.44
N SER A 102 3.45 10.67 -18.59
CA SER A 102 4.84 10.32 -18.89
C SER A 102 5.33 9.18 -18.01
N ASP A 103 5.56 8.01 -18.61
CA ASP A 103 6.16 6.87 -17.93
C ASP A 103 7.60 7.17 -17.46
N ASP A 104 8.34 8.02 -18.18
CA ASP A 104 9.67 8.47 -17.77
C ASP A 104 9.62 9.28 -16.46
N ILE A 105 8.74 10.29 -16.40
CA ILE A 105 8.54 11.07 -15.17
C ILE A 105 8.04 10.16 -14.04
N TYR A 106 7.14 9.22 -14.34
CA TYR A 106 6.63 8.28 -13.34
C TYR A 106 7.77 7.44 -12.73
N GLN A 107 8.54 6.75 -13.56
CA GLN A 107 9.55 5.80 -13.09
C GLN A 107 10.78 6.50 -12.51
N ASN A 108 11.20 7.62 -13.07
CA ASN A 108 12.49 8.24 -12.75
C ASN A 108 12.37 9.46 -11.81
N GLN A 109 11.17 9.98 -11.56
CA GLN A 109 10.97 11.15 -10.69
C GLN A 109 9.90 10.92 -9.63
N ALA A 110 8.66 10.64 -10.05
CA ALA A 110 7.52 10.58 -9.13
C ALA A 110 7.61 9.35 -8.20
N LEU A 111 7.88 8.16 -8.73
CA LEU A 111 7.96 6.94 -7.93
C LEU A 111 9.14 6.96 -6.93
N PRO A 112 10.37 7.40 -7.31
CA PRO A 112 11.43 7.60 -6.33
C PRO A 112 11.06 8.62 -5.26
N LYS A 113 10.49 9.77 -5.65
CA LYS A 113 10.13 10.84 -4.70
C LYS A 113 9.05 10.40 -3.72
N VAL A 114 8.02 9.69 -4.17
CA VAL A 114 6.94 9.24 -3.29
C VAL A 114 7.43 8.23 -2.25
N ASN A 115 8.37 7.36 -2.64
CA ASN A 115 9.01 6.43 -1.72
C ASN A 115 9.90 7.16 -0.70
N GLU A 116 10.64 8.19 -1.12
CA GLU A 116 11.42 9.04 -0.21
C GLU A 116 10.52 9.71 0.85
N ILE A 117 9.45 10.39 0.43
CA ILE A 117 8.57 11.12 1.35
C ILE A 117 7.74 10.20 2.26
N SER A 118 7.55 8.94 1.88
CA SER A 118 6.90 7.92 2.73
C SER A 118 7.71 7.64 4.01
N ARG A 119 9.04 7.79 3.95
CA ARG A 119 9.93 7.59 5.09
C ARG A 119 10.25 8.88 5.82
N GLN A 120 10.60 9.92 5.05
CA GLN A 120 10.92 11.23 5.59
C GLN A 120 10.11 12.27 4.84
N TYR A 121 8.98 12.65 5.43
CA TYR A 121 8.06 13.56 4.79
C TYR A 121 8.70 14.92 4.52
N ASP A 122 8.76 15.28 3.25
CA ASP A 122 9.19 16.57 2.72
C ASP A 122 7.98 17.20 2.03
N SER A 123 7.61 18.41 2.44
CA SER A 123 6.44 19.14 1.93
C SER A 123 6.73 19.95 0.65
N THR A 124 7.89 19.80 0.04
CA THR A 124 8.30 20.57 -1.13
C THR A 124 7.63 20.06 -2.41
N GLY A 125 7.04 20.97 -3.18
CA GLY A 125 6.36 20.64 -4.44
C GLY A 125 4.97 20.04 -4.23
N PHE A 126 4.45 19.37 -5.27
CA PHE A 126 3.13 18.76 -5.23
C PHE A 126 3.16 17.43 -4.50
N VAL A 127 3.09 17.47 -3.17
CA VAL A 127 3.07 16.27 -2.33
C VAL A 127 1.81 16.19 -1.48
N GLY A 128 1.45 14.98 -1.06
CA GLY A 128 0.26 14.73 -0.23
C GLY A 128 0.49 13.56 0.73
N ARG A 129 -0.24 13.54 1.85
CA ARG A 129 -0.17 12.46 2.85
C ARG A 129 -1.55 12.24 3.48
N ARG A 130 -1.85 10.99 3.85
CA ARG A 130 -3.04 10.52 4.59
C ARG A 130 -4.36 10.53 3.81
N ASP A 131 -4.52 11.40 2.81
CA ASP A 131 -5.71 11.36 1.96
C ASP A 131 -5.64 10.15 1.03
N GLU A 132 -6.66 9.30 1.06
CA GLU A 132 -6.79 8.16 0.15
C GLU A 132 -7.40 8.55 -1.21
N ASP A 133 -8.25 9.59 -1.22
CA ASP A 133 -9.03 10.00 -2.38
C ASP A 133 -8.23 10.94 -3.29
N ALA A 134 -8.04 10.50 -4.55
CA ALA A 134 -7.33 11.25 -5.58
C ALA A 134 -7.93 12.64 -5.82
N THR A 135 -9.26 12.76 -5.77
CA THR A 135 -9.96 14.03 -5.98
C THR A 135 -9.60 15.04 -4.88
N THR A 136 -9.57 14.58 -3.63
CA THR A 136 -9.21 15.41 -2.46
C THR A 136 -7.78 15.91 -2.56
N VAL A 137 -6.83 15.04 -2.93
CA VAL A 137 -5.41 15.41 -3.12
C VAL A 137 -5.26 16.49 -4.20
N VAL A 138 -5.85 16.27 -5.37
CA VAL A 138 -5.73 17.21 -6.49
C VAL A 138 -6.40 18.55 -6.18
N LYS A 139 -7.54 18.55 -5.48
CA LYS A 139 -8.18 19.79 -5.02
C LYS A 139 -7.29 20.57 -4.06
N LYS A 140 -6.56 19.90 -3.16
CA LYS A 140 -5.60 20.58 -2.26
C LYS A 140 -4.48 21.23 -3.07
N TRP A 141 -3.91 20.53 -4.03
CA TRP A 141 -2.89 21.09 -4.94
C TRP A 141 -3.42 22.29 -5.73
N ALA A 142 -4.59 22.17 -6.34
CA ALA A 142 -5.22 23.21 -7.16
C ALA A 142 -5.65 24.45 -6.37
N ASN A 143 -5.83 24.35 -5.05
CA ASN A 143 -6.19 25.45 -4.16
C ASN A 143 -5.01 25.93 -3.27
N SER A 144 -3.82 25.39 -3.49
CA SER A 144 -2.61 25.78 -2.75
C SER A 144 -1.84 26.90 -3.46
N GLY A 145 -0.77 27.38 -2.83
CA GLY A 145 0.19 28.29 -3.48
C GLY A 145 0.89 27.69 -4.72
N LEU A 146 0.74 26.38 -4.98
CA LEU A 146 1.27 25.72 -6.17
C LEU A 146 0.32 25.79 -7.38
N ARG A 147 -0.88 26.39 -7.22
CA ARG A 147 -1.89 26.45 -8.28
C ARG A 147 -1.34 26.97 -9.61
N GLU A 148 -0.52 28.03 -9.57
CA GLU A 148 0.06 28.64 -10.77
C GLU A 148 0.96 27.66 -11.52
N LEU A 149 1.70 26.81 -10.80
CA LEU A 149 2.53 25.76 -11.39
C LEU A 149 1.67 24.65 -12.00
N LEU A 150 0.58 24.25 -11.33
CA LEU A 150 -0.34 23.21 -11.82
C LEU A 150 -1.03 23.63 -13.14
N LEU A 151 -1.28 24.93 -13.27
CA LEU A 151 -1.96 25.57 -14.40
C LEU A 151 -1.01 26.32 -15.33
N ASP A 152 0.29 26.01 -15.29
CA ASP A 152 1.23 26.60 -16.24
C ASP A 152 0.88 26.13 -17.68
N PRO A 153 0.64 27.05 -18.63
CA PRO A 153 0.28 26.71 -20.00
C PRO A 153 1.42 26.05 -20.79
N ASN A 154 2.66 26.17 -20.32
CA ASN A 154 3.84 25.59 -20.98
C ASN A 154 4.03 24.11 -20.67
N LEU A 155 3.32 23.57 -19.67
CA LEU A 155 3.41 22.15 -19.32
C LEU A 155 2.87 21.27 -20.45
N THR A 156 3.60 20.19 -20.72
CA THR A 156 3.31 19.26 -21.81
C THR A 156 3.03 17.85 -21.32
N GLU A 157 3.75 17.42 -20.28
CA GLU A 157 3.65 16.07 -19.73
C GLU A 157 3.78 16.07 -18.19
N GLY A 158 3.33 14.98 -17.58
CA GLY A 158 3.50 14.78 -16.16
C GLY A 158 3.10 13.38 -15.71
N ALA A 159 3.35 13.09 -14.44
CA ALA A 159 2.93 11.85 -13.81
C ALA A 159 2.69 12.06 -12.32
N VAL A 160 1.71 11.32 -11.79
CA VAL A 160 1.44 11.21 -10.36
C VAL A 160 1.94 9.86 -9.89
N ALA A 161 2.56 9.80 -8.72
CA ALA A 161 2.80 8.53 -8.03
C ALA A 161 2.11 8.54 -6.68
N THR A 162 1.59 7.38 -6.27
CA THR A 162 1.04 7.16 -4.93
C THR A 162 1.46 5.81 -4.40
N VAL A 163 1.81 5.79 -3.12
CA VAL A 163 2.15 4.58 -2.39
C VAL A 163 1.50 4.56 -1.02
N VAL A 164 1.29 3.36 -0.49
CA VAL A 164 0.78 3.11 0.85
C VAL A 164 1.88 2.47 1.69
N ASP A 165 2.21 3.11 2.82
CA ASP A 165 3.19 2.53 3.75
C ASP A 165 2.61 1.33 4.51
N GLY A 166 3.48 0.67 5.29
CA GLY A 166 3.11 -0.46 6.12
C GLY A 166 1.95 -0.19 7.08
N ASN A 167 1.77 1.06 7.52
CA ASN A 167 0.73 1.48 8.44
C ASN A 167 -0.58 1.85 7.73
N GLY A 168 -0.65 1.71 6.40
CA GLY A 168 -1.83 2.10 5.63
C GLY A 168 -1.90 3.59 5.32
N VAL A 169 -0.80 4.34 5.49
CA VAL A 169 -0.78 5.78 5.19
C VAL A 169 -0.46 5.99 3.72
N TYR A 170 -1.34 6.73 3.04
CA TYR A 170 -1.14 7.17 1.66
C TYR A 170 -0.12 8.31 1.57
N TYR A 171 0.72 8.27 0.55
CA TYR A 171 1.65 9.33 0.15
C TYR A 171 1.53 9.58 -1.35
N TRP A 172 1.58 10.85 -1.76
CA TRP A 172 1.37 11.27 -3.14
C TRP A 172 2.45 12.23 -3.58
N THR A 173 2.82 12.19 -4.86
CA THR A 173 3.58 13.25 -5.51
C THR A 173 3.14 13.44 -6.95
N TYR A 174 3.25 14.67 -7.45
CA TYR A 174 3.07 15.01 -8.86
C TYR A 174 4.31 15.71 -9.42
N ASN A 175 4.81 15.21 -10.54
CA ASN A 175 5.95 15.75 -11.27
C ASN A 175 5.54 16.04 -12.72
N TYR A 176 6.18 17.03 -13.35
CA TYR A 176 5.78 17.55 -14.65
C TYR A 176 6.95 18.12 -15.44
N LYS A 177 6.73 18.34 -16.74
CA LYS A 177 7.67 18.96 -17.68
C LYS A 177 6.95 19.81 -18.73
#